data_AF-A0A497HN48-F1
#
_entry.id   AF-A0A497HN48-F1
#
_cell.length_a   1.000
_cell.length_b   1.000
_cell.length_c   1.000
_cell.angle_alpha   90.00
_cell.angle_beta   90.00
_cell.angle_gamma   90.00
#
_symmetry.space_group_name_H-M   'P 1'
#
loop_
_entity.id
_entity.type
_entity.pdbx_description
1 polymer ?
#
loop_
_entity_poly.entity_id
_entity_poly.type
_entity_poly.pdbx_seq_one_letter_code
_entity_poly.pdbx_strand_id
1 'polypeptide(L)'
;MPSPLLWISLSIYMVTMVSASIFDLKKRQVPDLHWWISSLIALTLMGFAQYRSSGLWGALLIIPMFALLSVLLVGYPSAEDLRRGNPLDWAFLLLYILSAIIVLKDLMSYRSTYQPAFVALLLEGLYLALFFIPAGGIYLLHGGADVKALQVLSILLPTYSCMKSFPLLTNFGIPHPLLVIFPPSFSTLINAALLSLLASIIYFSAVNIKDGGAPLRFFFTSRRLELEEAKRGHWWVYVEREGRLVKEDSQEVTENGTYWATPKTPFILFLTAGFLLTLLGGNLLMPLIYYLIIALTG
;
A
#
# COMPACT_ATOMS: atom_id res chain seq x y z
N MET A 1 0.29 18.73 -11.92
CA MET A 1 1.55 19.22 -11.33
C MET A 1 2.45 19.77 -12.43
N PRO A 2 3.23 20.85 -12.18
CA PRO A 2 4.34 21.24 -13.05
C PRO A 2 5.29 20.08 -13.28
N SER A 3 5.84 19.94 -14.49
CA SER A 3 6.72 18.81 -14.83
C SER A 3 7.92 18.61 -13.88
N PRO A 4 8.57 19.64 -13.30
CA PRO A 4 9.67 19.41 -12.35
C PRO A 4 9.21 18.77 -11.04
N LEU A 5 8.04 19.19 -10.52
CA LEU A 5 7.49 18.64 -9.28
C LEU A 5 7.11 17.16 -9.43
N LEU A 6 6.62 16.76 -10.60
CA LEU A 6 6.39 15.35 -10.91
C LEU A 6 7.68 14.53 -10.75
N TRP A 7 8.76 14.94 -11.40
CA TRP A 7 10.02 14.22 -11.37
C TRP A 7 10.60 14.15 -9.95
N ILE A 8 10.50 15.25 -9.19
CA ILE A 8 10.88 15.29 -7.78
C ILE A 8 10.06 14.28 -6.97
N SER A 9 8.73 14.27 -7.11
CA SER A 9 7.84 13.32 -6.43
C SER A 9 8.17 11.86 -6.78
N LEU A 10 8.42 11.56 -8.05
CA LEU A 10 8.82 10.24 -8.52
C LEU A 10 10.14 9.79 -7.89
N SER A 11 11.16 10.65 -7.93
CA SER A 11 12.47 10.35 -7.34
C SER A 11 12.38 10.13 -5.84
N ILE A 12 11.63 10.96 -5.13
CA ILE A 12 11.43 10.84 -3.67
C ILE A 12 10.73 9.53 -3.34
N TYR A 13 9.65 9.20 -4.07
CA TYR A 13 8.95 7.94 -3.82
C TYR A 13 9.82 6.72 -4.14
N MET A 14 10.59 6.76 -5.23
CA MET A 14 11.54 5.70 -5.56
C MET A 14 12.59 5.51 -4.45
N VAL A 15 13.21 6.58 -3.96
CA VAL A 15 14.19 6.51 -2.86
C VAL A 15 13.53 5.94 -1.60
N THR A 16 12.33 6.41 -1.27
CA THR A 16 11.53 5.93 -0.14
C THR A 16 11.28 4.43 -0.24
N MET A 17 10.83 3.95 -1.39
CA MET A 17 10.47 2.54 -1.60
C MET A 17 11.69 1.61 -1.66
N VAL A 18 12.80 2.05 -2.27
CA VAL A 18 14.06 1.29 -2.27
C VAL A 18 14.61 1.18 -0.85
N SER A 19 14.63 2.28 -0.09
CA SER A 19 15.03 2.29 1.33
C SER A 19 14.13 1.36 2.16
N ALA A 20 12.80 1.50 2.02
CA ALA A 20 11.83 0.64 2.72
C ALA A 20 12.03 -0.83 2.37
N SER A 21 12.29 -1.17 1.10
CA SER A 21 12.56 -2.54 0.66
C SER A 21 13.82 -3.11 1.30
N ILE A 22 14.87 -2.30 1.47
CA ILE A 22 16.10 -2.74 2.15
C ILE A 22 15.82 -3.04 3.63
N PHE A 23 15.03 -2.19 4.31
CA PHE A 23 14.61 -2.45 5.69
C PHE A 23 13.75 -3.71 5.80
N ASP A 24 12.77 -3.87 4.92
CA ASP A 24 11.87 -5.01 4.90
C ASP A 24 12.61 -6.32 4.59
N LEU A 25 13.55 -6.32 3.65
CA LEU A 25 14.38 -7.49 3.35
C LEU A 25 15.26 -7.93 4.53
N LYS A 26 15.84 -6.95 5.26
CA LYS A 26 16.78 -7.23 6.35
C LYS A 26 16.11 -7.50 7.70
N LYS A 27 15.00 -6.82 7.99
CA LYS A 27 14.37 -6.78 9.32
C LYS A 27 12.89 -7.14 9.32
N ARG A 28 12.27 -7.33 8.15
CA ARG A 28 10.81 -7.56 7.97
C ARG A 28 9.92 -6.46 8.54
N GLN A 29 10.51 -5.31 8.83
CA GLN A 29 9.85 -4.16 9.42
C GLN A 29 10.53 -2.89 8.92
N VAL A 30 9.72 -1.90 8.57
CA VAL A 30 10.18 -0.56 8.18
C VAL A 30 9.92 0.39 9.35
N PRO A 31 10.95 1.08 9.88
CA PRO A 31 10.78 1.96 11.04
C PRO A 31 9.78 3.10 10.80
N ASP A 32 9.00 3.49 11.82
CA ASP A 32 8.03 4.58 11.68
C ASP A 32 8.66 5.92 11.31
N LEU A 33 9.89 6.18 11.76
CA LEU A 33 10.64 7.38 11.36
C LEU A 33 10.78 7.50 9.84
N HIS A 34 10.92 6.38 9.14
CA HIS A 34 11.00 6.37 7.68
C HIS A 34 9.73 6.93 7.05
N TRP A 35 8.58 6.51 7.57
CA TRP A 35 7.27 6.95 7.10
C TRP A 35 6.98 8.41 7.51
N TRP A 36 7.39 8.84 8.70
CA TRP A 36 7.30 10.24 9.11
C TRP A 36 8.03 11.18 8.15
N ILE A 37 9.27 10.85 7.79
CA ILE A 37 10.09 11.67 6.89
C ILE A 37 9.46 11.72 5.50
N SER A 38 9.07 10.57 4.94
CA SER A 38 8.50 10.52 3.59
C SER A 38 7.13 11.21 3.51
N SER A 39 6.27 11.03 4.52
CA SER A 39 4.98 11.72 4.64
C SER A 39 5.15 13.24 4.74
N LEU A 40 6.10 13.74 5.55
CA LEU A 40 6.33 15.18 5.67
C LEU A 40 6.77 15.81 4.34
N ILE A 41 7.67 15.13 3.63
CA ILE A 41 8.10 15.56 2.30
C ILE A 41 6.92 15.56 1.32
N ALA A 42 6.13 14.48 1.31
CA ALA A 42 4.97 14.34 0.43
C ALA A 42 3.92 15.43 0.66
N LEU A 43 3.56 15.68 1.92
CA LEU A 43 2.60 16.71 2.31
C LEU A 43 3.12 18.11 1.93
N THR A 44 4.41 18.37 2.10
CA THR A 44 5.02 19.66 1.72
C THR A 44 4.91 19.90 0.21
N LEU A 45 5.26 18.88 -0.60
CA LEU A 45 5.16 18.97 -2.06
C LEU A 45 3.71 19.11 -2.54
N MET A 46 2.78 18.34 -1.95
CA MET A 46 1.35 18.45 -2.24
C MET A 46 0.82 19.83 -1.88
N GLY A 47 1.12 20.33 -0.68
CA GLY A 47 0.71 21.66 -0.23
C GLY A 47 1.21 22.77 -1.14
N PHE A 48 2.49 22.71 -1.56
CA PHE A 48 3.05 23.65 -2.52
C PHE A 48 2.37 23.57 -3.90
N ALA A 49 2.16 22.36 -4.40
CA ALA A 49 1.49 22.14 -5.68
C ALA A 49 0.05 22.68 -5.68
N GLN A 50 -0.69 22.46 -4.59
CA GLN A 50 -2.06 22.94 -4.43
C GLN A 50 -2.13 24.44 -4.21
N TYR A 51 -1.21 25.01 -3.43
CA TYR A 51 -1.14 26.46 -3.25
C TYR A 51 -1.01 27.19 -4.60
N ARG A 52 -0.16 26.66 -5.49
CA ARG A 52 0.02 27.18 -6.84
C ARG A 52 -1.21 27.01 -7.74
N SER A 53 -2.00 25.96 -7.53
CA SER A 53 -3.11 25.61 -8.42
C SER A 53 -4.46 26.20 -7.98
N SER A 54 -4.75 26.19 -6.69
CA SER A 54 -6.06 26.55 -6.11
C SER A 54 -5.95 27.50 -4.91
N GLY A 55 -4.75 28.01 -4.61
CA GLY A 55 -4.50 28.97 -3.54
C GLY A 55 -4.48 28.33 -2.15
N LEU A 56 -4.59 29.16 -1.12
CA LEU A 56 -4.47 28.75 0.28
C LEU A 56 -5.46 27.62 0.64
N TRP A 57 -6.73 27.74 0.23
CA TRP A 57 -7.76 26.75 0.60
C TRP A 57 -7.45 25.34 0.10
N GLY A 58 -6.96 25.19 -1.14
CA GLY A 58 -6.56 23.89 -1.65
C GLY A 58 -5.28 23.35 -0.98
N ALA A 59 -4.38 24.25 -0.55
CA ALA A 59 -3.19 23.86 0.21
C ALA A 59 -3.52 23.34 1.61
N LEU A 60 -4.61 23.82 2.23
CA LEU A 60 -5.04 23.36 3.56
C LEU A 60 -5.51 21.90 3.59
N LEU A 61 -5.75 21.26 2.44
CA LEU A 61 -6.07 19.83 2.35
C LEU A 61 -4.93 18.92 2.83
N ILE A 62 -3.71 19.43 3.01
CA ILE A 62 -2.64 18.66 3.66
C ILE A 62 -2.93 18.36 5.14
N ILE A 63 -3.78 19.14 5.79
CA ILE A 63 -4.17 18.94 7.19
C ILE A 63 -5.00 17.64 7.35
N PRO A 64 -6.11 17.44 6.61
CA PRO A 64 -6.83 16.17 6.66
C PRO A 64 -5.98 14.98 6.17
N MET A 65 -5.07 15.16 5.21
CA MET A 65 -4.15 14.08 4.83
C MET A 65 -3.21 13.67 5.96
N PHE A 66 -2.62 14.68 6.64
CA PHE A 66 -1.79 14.46 7.81
C PHE A 66 -2.55 13.73 8.93
N ALA A 67 -3.80 14.10 9.15
CA ALA A 67 -4.68 13.43 10.10
C ALA A 67 -4.91 11.94 9.77
N LEU A 68 -5.12 11.60 8.50
CA LEU A 68 -5.29 10.21 8.08
C LEU A 68 -3.98 9.41 8.23
N LEU A 69 -2.84 10.00 7.86
CA LEU A 69 -1.53 9.38 8.07
C LEU A 69 -1.22 9.14 9.56
N SER A 70 -1.57 10.10 10.43
CA SER A 70 -1.27 9.99 11.86
C SER A 70 -1.99 8.82 12.53
N VAL A 71 -3.13 8.37 12.00
CA VAL A 71 -3.84 7.19 12.52
C VAL A 71 -2.97 5.93 12.51
N LEU A 72 -2.11 5.74 11.49
CA LEU A 72 -1.21 4.57 11.43
C LEU A 72 0.16 4.79 12.06
N LEU A 73 0.56 6.05 12.24
CA LEU A 73 1.87 6.40 12.79
C LEU A 73 1.84 6.59 14.30
N VAL A 74 0.72 7.07 14.84
CA VAL A 74 0.54 7.36 16.28
C VAL A 74 -0.64 6.58 16.85
N GLY A 75 -1.70 6.39 16.05
CA GLY A 75 -2.97 5.86 16.52
C GLY A 75 -4.06 6.93 16.54
N TYR A 76 -5.19 6.60 17.16
CA TYR A 76 -6.28 7.52 17.39
C TYR A 76 -6.63 7.53 18.89
N PRO A 77 -7.02 8.68 19.45
CA PRO A 77 -7.33 8.78 20.87
C PRO A 77 -8.65 8.07 21.16
N SER A 78 -8.66 7.19 22.17
CA SER A 78 -9.91 6.58 22.65
C SER A 78 -10.66 7.54 23.59
N ALA A 79 -11.95 7.27 23.81
CA ALA A 79 -12.74 8.01 24.79
C ALA A 79 -12.16 7.91 26.22
N GLU A 80 -11.45 6.83 26.53
CA GLU A 80 -10.79 6.66 27.83
C GLU A 80 -9.52 7.52 27.92
N ASP A 81 -8.73 7.58 26.84
CA ASP A 81 -7.51 8.40 26.78
C ASP A 81 -7.82 9.89 26.96
N LEU A 82 -8.89 10.37 26.32
CA LEU A 82 -9.35 11.76 26.47
C LEU A 82 -9.80 12.07 27.90
N ARG A 83 -10.47 11.13 28.58
CA ARG A 83 -10.89 11.28 29.98
C ARG A 83 -9.70 11.37 30.94
N ARG A 84 -8.59 10.70 30.62
CA ARG A 84 -7.35 10.79 31.39
C ARG A 84 -6.66 12.16 31.24
N GLY A 85 -7.12 13.00 30.31
CA GLY A 85 -6.70 14.39 30.19
C GLY A 85 -5.33 14.58 29.52
N ASN A 86 -4.87 13.60 28.74
CA ASN A 86 -3.59 13.71 28.03
C ASN A 86 -3.67 14.80 26.93
N PRO A 87 -2.80 15.83 26.97
CA PRO A 87 -2.85 16.93 26.00
C PRO A 87 -2.61 16.49 24.55
N LEU A 88 -1.85 15.41 24.32
CA LEU A 88 -1.58 14.90 22.97
C LEU A 88 -2.85 14.35 22.31
N ASP A 89 -3.67 13.62 23.09
CA ASP A 89 -4.93 13.04 22.60
C ASP A 89 -5.96 14.12 22.24
N TRP A 90 -6.01 15.20 23.05
CA TRP A 90 -6.81 16.38 22.74
C TRP A 90 -6.32 17.11 21.49
N ALA A 91 -5.00 17.19 21.27
CA ALA A 91 -4.44 17.80 20.06
C ALA A 91 -4.83 17.02 18.80
N PHE A 92 -4.79 15.69 18.82
CA PHE A 92 -5.24 14.86 17.70
C PHE A 92 -6.75 14.95 17.47
N LEU A 93 -7.55 14.99 18.54
CA LEU A 93 -9.00 15.22 18.40
C LEU A 93 -9.29 16.55 17.71
N LEU A 94 -8.61 17.64 18.12
CA LEU A 94 -8.75 18.95 17.50
C LEU A 94 -8.31 18.92 16.03
N LEU A 95 -7.22 18.23 15.71
CA LEU A 95 -6.76 18.01 14.34
C LEU A 95 -7.83 17.31 13.50
N TYR A 96 -8.50 16.28 14.03
CA TYR A 96 -9.54 15.53 13.32
C TYR A 96 -10.80 16.38 13.10
N ILE A 97 -11.21 17.17 14.09
CA ILE A 97 -12.33 18.11 13.94
C ILE A 97 -12.01 19.17 12.88
N LEU A 98 -10.81 19.76 12.94
CA LEU A 98 -10.35 20.74 11.95
C LEU A 98 -10.31 20.14 10.54
N SER A 99 -9.82 18.91 10.43
CA SER A 99 -9.80 18.14 9.18
C SER A 99 -11.20 17.97 8.58
N ALA A 100 -12.17 17.58 9.40
CA ALA A 100 -13.57 17.44 8.97
C ALA A 100 -14.14 18.77 8.45
N ILE A 101 -13.89 19.89 9.15
CA ILE A 101 -14.34 21.22 8.72
C ILE A 101 -13.73 21.60 7.36
N ILE A 102 -12.43 21.37 7.17
CA ILE A 102 -11.73 21.66 5.91
C ILE A 102 -12.33 20.85 4.76
N VAL A 103 -12.54 19.54 4.96
CA VAL A 103 -13.12 18.64 3.95
C VAL A 103 -14.54 19.05 3.60
N LEU A 104 -15.39 19.34 4.60
CA LEU A 104 -16.76 19.80 4.36
C LEU A 104 -16.79 21.10 3.57
N LYS A 105 -15.92 22.06 3.91
CA LYS A 105 -15.82 23.33 3.18
C LYS A 105 -15.35 23.13 1.74
N ASP A 106 -14.39 22.24 1.50
CA ASP A 106 -13.91 21.90 0.16
C ASP A 106 -15.03 21.30 -0.69
N LEU A 107 -15.78 20.34 -0.13
CA LEU A 107 -16.97 19.74 -0.75
C LEU A 107 -18.04 20.79 -1.12
N MET A 108 -18.33 21.73 -0.22
CA MET A 108 -19.33 22.78 -0.45
C MET A 108 -18.88 23.80 -1.51
N SER A 109 -17.58 23.99 -1.69
CA SER A 109 -17.06 25.03 -2.57
C SER A 109 -17.25 24.73 -4.06
N TYR A 110 -17.64 23.50 -4.44
CA TYR A 110 -17.80 23.02 -5.83
C TYR A 110 -16.61 23.32 -6.78
N ARG A 111 -15.49 23.83 -6.23
CA ARG A 111 -14.26 24.17 -6.95
C ARG A 111 -13.49 22.87 -7.19
N SER A 112 -14.02 22.13 -8.16
CA SER A 112 -13.54 20.89 -8.77
C SER A 112 -13.33 19.71 -7.81
N THR A 113 -14.31 18.82 -7.77
CA THR A 113 -14.26 17.42 -7.26
C THR A 113 -13.14 16.56 -7.88
N TYR A 114 -12.29 17.14 -8.75
CA TYR A 114 -11.16 16.51 -9.43
C TYR A 114 -9.80 17.12 -9.04
N GLN A 115 -9.71 17.91 -7.96
CA GLN A 115 -8.41 18.39 -7.50
C GLN A 115 -7.53 17.19 -7.07
N PRO A 116 -6.24 17.14 -7.48
CA PRO A 116 -5.31 16.08 -7.10
C PRO A 116 -5.27 15.80 -5.59
N ALA A 117 -5.38 16.85 -4.75
CA ALA A 117 -5.41 16.67 -3.31
C ALA A 117 -6.66 15.98 -2.79
N PHE A 118 -7.82 16.29 -3.34
CA PHE A 118 -9.05 15.60 -2.93
C PHE A 118 -8.99 14.11 -3.29
N VAL A 119 -8.46 13.79 -4.48
CA VAL A 119 -8.22 12.38 -4.88
C VAL A 119 -7.23 11.69 -3.95
N ALA A 120 -6.12 12.35 -3.59
CA ALA A 120 -5.15 11.81 -2.62
C ALA A 120 -5.85 11.48 -1.29
N LEU A 121 -6.65 12.41 -0.76
CA LEU A 121 -7.38 12.23 0.49
C LEU A 121 -8.34 11.04 0.44
N LEU A 122 -9.11 10.89 -0.65
CA LEU A 122 -10.00 9.74 -0.83
C LEU A 122 -9.24 8.41 -0.85
N LEU A 123 -8.07 8.38 -1.50
CA LEU A 123 -7.24 7.18 -1.56
C LEU A 123 -6.64 6.83 -0.20
N GLU A 124 -6.19 7.82 0.56
CA GLU A 124 -5.72 7.58 1.93
C GLU A 124 -6.82 7.00 2.81
N GLY A 125 -8.03 7.56 2.72
CA GLY A 125 -9.21 7.04 3.42
C GLY A 125 -9.56 5.62 3.00
N LEU A 126 -9.49 5.33 1.69
CA LEU A 126 -9.68 3.98 1.15
C LEU A 126 -8.67 2.99 1.75
N TYR A 127 -7.37 3.34 1.80
CA TYR A 127 -6.37 2.41 2.33
C TYR A 127 -6.50 2.18 3.83
N LEU A 128 -6.89 3.21 4.60
CA LEU A 128 -7.25 3.02 6.00
C LEU A 128 -8.46 2.10 6.16
N ALA A 129 -9.49 2.28 5.32
CA ALA A 129 -10.67 1.42 5.33
C ALA A 129 -10.28 -0.03 5.01
N LEU A 130 -9.45 -0.28 4.00
CA LEU A 130 -8.95 -1.61 3.64
C LEU A 130 -8.07 -2.26 4.73
N PHE A 131 -7.47 -1.44 5.59
CA PHE A 131 -6.66 -1.89 6.73
C PHE A 131 -7.50 -2.24 7.95
N PHE A 132 -8.50 -1.42 8.31
CA PHE A 132 -9.30 -1.62 9.52
C PHE A 132 -10.57 -2.44 9.31
N ILE A 133 -11.13 -2.47 8.10
CA ILE A 133 -12.41 -3.13 7.82
C ILE A 133 -12.15 -4.49 7.19
N PRO A 134 -12.40 -5.61 7.89
CA PRO A 134 -12.29 -6.93 7.30
C PRO A 134 -13.42 -7.14 6.27
N ALA A 135 -13.08 -7.43 5.02
CA ALA A 135 -14.04 -7.78 3.99
C ALA A 135 -14.34 -9.29 4.06
N GLY A 136 -15.53 -9.65 4.55
CA GLY A 136 -15.90 -11.07 4.70
C GLY A 136 -15.07 -11.81 5.76
N GLY A 137 -14.60 -11.10 6.80
CA GLY A 137 -13.74 -11.67 7.85
C GLY A 137 -12.26 -11.74 7.50
N ILE A 138 -11.85 -11.27 6.31
CA ILE A 138 -10.46 -11.25 5.86
C ILE A 138 -10.02 -9.79 5.71
N TYR A 139 -8.90 -9.42 6.33
CA TYR A 139 -8.30 -8.11 6.08
C TYR A 139 -7.67 -8.11 4.70
N LEU A 140 -7.94 -7.10 3.86
CA LEU A 140 -7.32 -7.02 2.53
C LEU A 140 -5.87 -6.53 2.63
N LEU A 141 -5.61 -5.58 3.52
CA LEU A 141 -4.27 -5.07 3.82
C LEU A 141 -3.93 -5.42 5.27
N HIS A 142 -2.97 -6.31 5.46
CA HIS A 142 -2.54 -6.76 6.79
C HIS A 142 -1.31 -5.98 7.31
N GLY A 143 -0.54 -5.34 6.42
CA GLY A 143 0.71 -4.66 6.76
C GLY A 143 0.55 -3.15 6.90
N GLY A 144 0.85 -2.61 8.09
CA GLY A 144 0.84 -1.15 8.30
C GLY A 144 1.87 -0.41 7.42
N ALA A 145 3.01 -1.03 7.13
CA ALA A 145 4.01 -0.48 6.22
C ALA A 145 3.50 -0.36 4.77
N ASP A 146 2.72 -1.35 4.31
CA ASP A 146 2.16 -1.38 2.96
C ASP A 146 1.17 -0.23 2.76
N VAL A 147 0.30 -0.03 3.76
CA VAL A 147 -0.69 1.06 3.76
C VAL A 147 0.02 2.42 3.78
N LYS A 148 1.02 2.60 4.64
CA LYS A 148 1.83 3.84 4.70
C LYS A 148 2.50 4.13 3.36
N ALA A 149 3.05 3.12 2.69
CA ALA A 149 3.63 3.27 1.34
C ALA A 149 2.59 3.76 0.33
N LEU A 150 1.40 3.15 0.32
CA LEU A 150 0.32 3.51 -0.59
C LEU A 150 -0.24 4.92 -0.31
N GLN A 151 -0.37 5.33 0.96
CA GLN A 151 -0.78 6.68 1.33
C GLN A 151 0.23 7.73 0.85
N VAL A 152 1.53 7.52 1.10
CA VAL A 152 2.59 8.41 0.61
C VAL A 152 2.56 8.50 -0.93
N LEU A 153 2.32 7.37 -1.61
CA LEU A 153 2.17 7.36 -3.07
C LEU A 153 0.95 8.16 -3.53
N SER A 154 -0.19 8.04 -2.84
CA SER A 154 -1.40 8.80 -3.17
C SER A 154 -1.22 10.31 -3.00
N ILE A 155 -0.46 10.75 -1.99
CA ILE A 155 -0.12 12.17 -1.84
C ILE A 155 0.82 12.63 -2.96
N LEU A 156 1.87 11.86 -3.26
CA LEU A 156 2.87 12.27 -4.25
C LEU A 156 2.34 12.20 -5.68
N LEU A 157 1.52 11.19 -6.00
CA LEU A 157 1.05 10.85 -7.35
C LEU A 157 -0.42 10.38 -7.32
N PRO A 158 -1.38 11.29 -7.02
CA PRO A 158 -2.79 10.94 -6.88
C PRO A 158 -3.45 10.47 -8.19
N THR A 159 -2.98 10.94 -9.35
CA THR A 159 -3.59 10.63 -10.66
C THR A 159 -2.56 10.47 -11.77
N TYR A 160 -2.89 9.67 -12.78
CA TYR A 160 -2.08 9.55 -14.02
C TYR A 160 -2.02 10.84 -14.85
N SER A 161 -2.87 11.82 -14.59
CA SER A 161 -2.78 13.13 -15.25
C SER A 161 -1.42 13.80 -15.04
N CYS A 162 -0.76 13.48 -13.92
CA CYS A 162 0.58 13.93 -13.63
C CYS A 162 1.64 13.18 -14.45
N MET A 163 1.36 11.99 -14.99
CA MET A 163 2.30 11.12 -15.72
C MET A 163 2.13 11.13 -17.25
N LYS A 164 1.39 12.10 -17.81
CA LYS A 164 1.18 12.24 -19.28
C LYS A 164 2.47 12.36 -20.11
N SER A 165 3.61 12.64 -19.47
CA SER A 165 4.92 12.73 -20.11
C SER A 165 5.61 11.38 -20.36
N PHE A 166 5.06 10.25 -19.89
CA PHE A 166 5.64 8.93 -20.12
C PHE A 166 5.16 8.31 -21.44
N PRO A 167 6.06 8.03 -22.41
CA PRO A 167 5.70 7.55 -23.74
C PRO A 167 4.95 6.21 -23.74
N LEU A 168 5.27 5.34 -22.78
CA LEU A 168 4.67 4.00 -22.69
C LEU A 168 3.21 4.06 -22.22
N LEU A 169 2.87 4.96 -21.28
CA LEU A 169 1.48 5.15 -20.80
C LEU A 169 0.57 5.78 -21.87
N THR A 170 1.12 6.63 -22.75
CA THR A 170 0.37 7.26 -23.84
C THR A 170 0.05 6.32 -25.00
N ASN A 171 0.86 5.26 -25.20
CA ASN A 171 0.74 4.37 -26.36
C ASN A 171 -0.25 3.21 -26.18
N PHE A 172 -0.69 2.90 -24.95
CA PHE A 172 -1.60 1.77 -24.70
C PHE A 172 -3.08 2.07 -24.98
N GLY A 173 -3.44 3.25 -25.51
CA GLY A 173 -4.81 3.55 -25.95
C GLY A 173 -5.88 3.38 -24.87
N ILE A 174 -5.49 3.43 -23.59
CA ILE A 174 -6.40 3.14 -22.48
C ILE A 174 -7.44 4.26 -22.37
N PRO A 175 -8.74 3.94 -22.35
CA PRO A 175 -9.79 4.94 -22.18
C PRO A 175 -9.54 5.79 -20.93
N HIS A 176 -9.61 7.12 -21.08
CA HIS A 176 -9.42 8.08 -19.99
C HIS A 176 -10.24 7.79 -18.71
N PRO A 177 -11.48 7.23 -18.76
CA PRO A 177 -12.23 6.87 -17.55
C PRO A 177 -11.57 5.78 -16.70
N LEU A 178 -10.90 4.82 -17.34
CA LEU A 178 -10.28 3.69 -16.67
C LEU A 178 -9.00 4.09 -15.90
N LEU A 179 -8.30 5.14 -16.36
CA LEU A 179 -7.18 5.75 -15.64
C LEU A 179 -7.63 6.51 -14.37
N VAL A 180 -8.91 6.88 -14.28
CA VAL A 180 -9.49 7.51 -13.08
C VAL A 180 -9.90 6.44 -12.06
N ILE A 181 -10.40 5.29 -12.53
CA ILE A 181 -10.84 4.18 -11.68
C ILE A 181 -9.67 3.48 -10.99
N PHE A 182 -8.51 3.39 -11.67
CA PHE A 182 -7.32 2.74 -11.13
C PHE A 182 -6.18 3.75 -10.93
N PRO A 183 -6.17 4.59 -9.89
CA PRO A 183 -5.09 5.54 -9.69
C PRO A 183 -3.72 4.84 -9.50
N PRO A 184 -2.60 5.58 -9.60
CA PRO A 184 -1.25 5.00 -9.58
C PRO A 184 -0.97 4.14 -8.33
N SER A 185 -1.41 4.57 -7.16
CA SER A 185 -1.26 3.82 -5.91
C SER A 185 -2.03 2.49 -5.93
N PHE A 186 -3.26 2.48 -6.45
CA PHE A 186 -4.05 1.26 -6.55
C PHE A 186 -3.53 0.31 -7.61
N SER A 187 -3.08 0.86 -8.75
CA SER A 187 -2.38 0.11 -9.80
C SER A 187 -1.11 -0.56 -9.27
N THR A 188 -0.36 0.16 -8.43
CA THR A 188 0.85 -0.35 -7.76
C THR A 188 0.53 -1.53 -6.87
N LEU A 189 -0.52 -1.43 -6.05
CA LEU A 189 -0.99 -2.53 -5.19
C LEU A 189 -1.36 -3.78 -6.01
N ILE A 190 -2.12 -3.61 -7.08
CA ILE A 190 -2.53 -4.72 -7.96
C ILE A 190 -1.31 -5.38 -8.62
N ASN A 191 -0.43 -4.57 -9.22
CA ASN A 191 0.78 -5.09 -9.86
C ASN A 191 1.67 -5.83 -8.85
N ALA A 192 1.82 -5.29 -7.63
CA ALA A 192 2.57 -5.93 -6.55
C ALA A 192 1.96 -7.26 -6.12
N ALA A 193 0.64 -7.31 -5.93
CA ALA A 193 -0.07 -8.53 -5.59
C ALA A 193 0.13 -9.61 -6.66
N LEU A 194 -0.01 -9.25 -7.94
CA LEU A 194 0.22 -10.16 -9.07
C LEU A 194 1.66 -10.67 -9.12
N LEU A 195 2.65 -9.78 -8.98
CA LEU A 195 4.06 -10.17 -8.95
C LEU A 195 4.35 -11.12 -7.79
N SER A 196 3.80 -10.85 -6.61
CA SER A 196 3.99 -11.70 -5.43
C SER A 196 3.35 -13.08 -5.61
N LEU A 197 2.17 -13.14 -6.23
CA LEU A 197 1.47 -14.37 -6.55
C LEU A 197 2.24 -15.19 -7.59
N LEU A 198 2.69 -14.56 -8.68
CA LEU A 198 3.47 -15.23 -9.73
C LEU A 198 4.80 -15.74 -9.19
N ALA A 199 5.49 -14.94 -8.38
CA ALA A 199 6.74 -15.36 -7.73
C ALA A 199 6.51 -16.58 -6.83
N SER A 200 5.44 -16.59 -6.04
CA SER A 200 5.04 -17.73 -5.20
C SER A 200 4.78 -18.97 -6.06
N ILE A 201 3.89 -18.86 -7.06
CA ILE A 201 3.53 -19.99 -7.93
C ILE A 201 4.77 -20.57 -8.61
N ILE A 202 5.60 -19.75 -9.23
CA ILE A 202 6.78 -20.20 -9.97
C ILE A 202 7.78 -20.86 -9.02
N TYR A 203 8.15 -20.19 -7.93
CA TYR A 203 9.17 -20.67 -7.01
C TYR A 203 8.75 -21.96 -6.31
N PHE A 204 7.56 -22.00 -5.69
CA PHE A 204 7.13 -23.17 -4.93
C PHE A 204 6.79 -24.35 -5.83
N SER A 205 6.22 -24.14 -7.02
CA SER A 205 6.03 -25.24 -7.96
C SER A 205 7.37 -25.86 -8.34
N ALA A 206 8.37 -25.04 -8.68
CA ALA A 206 9.69 -25.55 -9.05
C ALA A 206 10.36 -26.33 -7.91
N VAL A 207 10.31 -25.82 -6.68
CA VAL A 207 10.89 -26.49 -5.50
C VAL A 207 10.12 -27.77 -5.18
N ASN A 208 8.79 -27.73 -5.11
CA ASN A 208 7.99 -28.90 -4.74
C ASN A 208 8.05 -30.00 -5.81
N ILE A 209 8.14 -29.66 -7.10
CA ILE A 209 8.38 -30.66 -8.16
C ILE A 209 9.73 -31.34 -7.97
N LYS A 210 10.78 -30.57 -7.66
CA LYS A 210 12.12 -31.10 -7.41
C LYS A 210 12.16 -32.01 -6.18
N ASP A 211 11.42 -31.67 -5.14
CA ASP A 211 11.40 -32.39 -3.85
C ASP A 211 10.43 -33.60 -3.85
N GLY A 212 9.96 -34.06 -5.03
CA GLY A 212 9.12 -35.26 -5.17
C GLY A 212 7.60 -35.02 -5.07
N GLY A 213 7.18 -33.75 -5.11
CA GLY A 213 5.78 -33.33 -5.07
C GLY A 213 5.34 -32.77 -3.72
N ALA A 214 4.18 -32.12 -3.71
CA ALA A 214 3.53 -31.63 -2.50
C ALA A 214 2.00 -31.77 -2.62
N PRO A 215 1.27 -31.91 -1.50
CA PRO A 215 -0.18 -31.78 -1.52
C PRO A 215 -0.61 -30.43 -2.13
N LEU A 216 -1.68 -30.42 -2.93
CA LEU A 216 -2.12 -29.24 -3.68
C LEU A 216 -2.23 -27.97 -2.83
N ARG A 217 -2.70 -28.10 -1.58
CA ARG A 217 -2.85 -26.98 -0.63
C ARG A 217 -1.55 -26.26 -0.27
N PHE A 218 -0.40 -26.92 -0.42
CA PHE A 218 0.93 -26.37 -0.12
C PHE A 218 1.75 -26.12 -1.38
N PHE A 219 1.39 -26.76 -2.50
CA PHE A 219 2.20 -26.83 -3.70
C PHE A 219 2.64 -25.48 -4.26
N PHE A 220 1.78 -24.45 -4.18
CA PHE A 220 2.05 -23.11 -4.73
C PHE A 220 2.48 -22.07 -3.68
N THR A 221 2.50 -22.43 -2.40
CA THR A 221 2.61 -21.44 -1.30
C THR A 221 3.67 -21.80 -0.26
N SER A 222 4.12 -23.05 -0.23
CA SER A 222 4.92 -23.58 0.87
C SER A 222 5.92 -24.61 0.37
N ARG A 223 6.97 -24.85 1.15
CA ARG A 223 7.91 -25.97 0.96
C ARG A 223 8.15 -26.69 2.29
N ARG A 224 8.67 -27.92 2.24
CA ARG A 224 9.11 -28.61 3.46
C ARG A 224 10.46 -28.04 3.90
N LEU A 225 10.57 -27.72 5.19
CA LEU A 225 11.80 -27.25 5.84
C LEU A 225 11.94 -27.87 7.23
N GLU A 226 13.18 -28.18 7.61
CA GLU A 226 13.53 -28.47 9.00
C GLU A 226 13.35 -27.22 9.85
N LEU A 227 12.87 -27.37 11.09
CA LEU A 227 12.61 -26.23 11.98
C LEU A 227 13.87 -25.36 12.19
N GLU A 228 15.04 -25.98 12.32
CA GLU A 228 16.33 -25.27 12.46
C GLU A 228 16.64 -24.38 11.24
N GLU A 229 16.30 -24.84 10.03
CA GLU A 229 16.45 -24.03 8.82
C GLU A 229 15.41 -22.90 8.76
N ALA A 230 14.17 -23.20 9.15
CA ALA A 230 13.11 -22.20 9.22
C ALA A 230 13.44 -21.09 10.23
N LYS A 231 13.99 -21.43 11.40
CA LYS A 231 14.42 -20.48 12.45
C LYS A 231 15.59 -19.59 12.04
N ARG A 232 16.44 -20.02 11.10
CA ARG A 232 17.49 -19.15 10.54
C ARG A 232 16.92 -18.08 9.61
N GLY A 233 15.72 -18.31 9.08
CA GLY A 233 15.03 -17.39 8.19
C GLY A 233 13.82 -16.72 8.84
N HIS A 234 13.01 -16.13 7.98
CA HIS A 234 11.72 -15.54 8.36
C HIS A 234 10.61 -16.37 7.73
N TRP A 235 10.20 -17.41 8.44
CA TRP A 235 9.21 -18.37 7.95
C TRP A 235 8.03 -18.47 8.90
N TRP A 236 6.86 -18.65 8.31
CA TRP A 236 5.71 -19.18 8.97
C TRP A 236 5.69 -20.69 8.79
N VAL A 237 5.44 -21.44 9.85
CA VAL A 237 5.38 -22.91 9.82
C VAL A 237 3.95 -23.35 10.13
N TYR A 238 3.53 -24.43 9.47
CA TYR A 238 2.22 -25.03 9.67
C TYR A 238 2.31 -26.14 10.71
N VAL A 239 1.71 -25.93 11.88
CA VAL A 239 1.69 -26.86 13.01
C VAL A 239 0.27 -27.36 13.24
N GLU A 240 0.12 -28.62 13.63
CA GLU A 240 -1.17 -29.18 14.01
C GLU A 240 -1.42 -28.96 15.50
N ARG A 241 -2.43 -28.14 15.83
CA ARG A 241 -2.89 -27.89 17.19
C ARG A 241 -4.36 -28.25 17.28
N GLU A 242 -4.73 -29.12 18.21
CA GLU A 242 -6.12 -29.53 18.45
C GLU A 242 -6.84 -30.05 17.16
N GLY A 243 -6.10 -30.77 16.30
CA GLY A 243 -6.63 -31.30 15.03
C GLY A 243 -6.84 -30.26 13.93
N ARG A 244 -6.33 -29.03 14.11
CA ARG A 244 -6.34 -27.98 13.09
C ARG A 244 -4.93 -27.56 12.72
N LEU A 245 -4.73 -27.33 11.43
CA LEU A 245 -3.50 -26.73 10.91
C LEU A 245 -3.51 -25.23 11.20
N VAL A 246 -2.61 -24.79 12.07
CA VAL A 246 -2.41 -23.40 12.46
C VAL A 246 -1.06 -22.92 11.90
N LYS A 247 -1.00 -21.64 11.54
CA LYS A 247 0.20 -20.98 11.04
C LYS A 247 0.87 -20.24 12.19
N GLU A 248 2.04 -20.70 12.62
CA GLU A 248 2.82 -20.14 13.74
C GLU A 248 4.15 -19.57 13.23
N ASP A 249 4.74 -18.62 13.95
CA ASP A 249 6.09 -18.14 13.63
C ASP A 249 7.10 -19.25 13.90
N SER A 250 8.01 -19.51 12.96
CA SER A 250 9.13 -20.45 13.15
C SER A 250 9.91 -20.23 14.45
N GLN A 251 9.99 -18.98 14.94
CA GLN A 251 10.68 -18.64 16.18
C GLN A 251 9.93 -19.09 17.45
N GLU A 252 8.60 -19.22 17.37
CA GLU A 252 7.74 -19.56 18.51
C GLU A 252 7.59 -21.08 18.68
N VAL A 253 7.86 -21.86 17.62
CA VAL A 253 7.76 -23.32 17.66
C VAL A 253 8.99 -23.93 18.33
N THR A 254 8.75 -24.80 19.32
CA THR A 254 9.79 -25.48 20.10
C THR A 254 10.01 -26.94 19.71
N GLU A 255 8.99 -27.58 19.13
CA GLU A 255 9.01 -28.98 18.73
C GLU A 255 9.85 -29.17 17.47
N ASN A 256 10.91 -29.97 17.54
CA ASN A 256 11.75 -30.25 16.38
C ASN A 256 11.03 -31.14 15.37
N GLY A 257 11.22 -30.84 14.09
CA GLY A 257 10.70 -31.64 12.99
C GLY A 257 10.73 -30.92 11.66
N THR A 258 10.24 -31.62 10.63
CA THR A 258 10.04 -31.05 9.29
C THR A 258 8.62 -30.50 9.18
N TYR A 259 8.51 -29.21 8.85
CA TYR A 259 7.22 -28.53 8.69
C TYR A 259 7.02 -28.04 7.27
N TRP A 260 5.76 -27.89 6.85
CA TRP A 260 5.44 -27.03 5.72
C TRP A 260 5.65 -25.59 6.15
N ALA A 261 6.35 -24.82 5.33
CA ALA A 261 6.74 -23.47 5.65
C ALA A 261 6.50 -22.51 4.49
N THR A 262 5.95 -21.34 4.80
CA THR A 262 5.72 -20.21 3.88
C THR A 262 6.57 -19.04 4.35
N PRO A 263 7.33 -18.37 3.47
CA PRO A 263 8.18 -17.28 3.87
C PRO A 263 7.33 -16.08 4.30
N LYS A 264 7.87 -15.26 5.21
CA LYS A 264 7.35 -13.93 5.48
C LYS A 264 7.70 -13.03 4.30
N THR A 265 6.82 -13.01 3.30
CA THR A 265 7.03 -12.27 2.05
C THR A 265 7.32 -10.80 2.34
N PRO A 266 8.46 -10.24 1.84
CA PRO A 266 8.75 -8.82 1.97
C PRO A 266 7.88 -8.03 0.97
N PHE A 267 6.63 -7.74 1.33
CA PHE A 267 5.65 -7.21 0.38
C PHE A 267 6.03 -5.81 -0.12
N ILE A 268 6.81 -5.03 0.64
CA ILE A 268 7.32 -3.72 0.21
C ILE A 268 8.21 -3.85 -1.03
N LEU A 269 8.96 -4.95 -1.18
CA LEU A 269 9.74 -5.22 -2.39
C LEU A 269 8.83 -5.36 -3.62
N PHE A 270 7.73 -6.11 -3.46
CA PHE A 270 6.75 -6.28 -4.51
C PHE A 270 6.00 -4.99 -4.81
N LEU A 271 5.71 -4.16 -3.81
CA LEU A 271 5.17 -2.80 -4.01
C LEU A 271 6.13 -1.92 -4.80
N THR A 272 7.43 -2.00 -4.54
CA THR A 272 8.44 -1.26 -5.29
C THR A 272 8.50 -1.70 -6.75
N ALA A 273 8.51 -3.01 -7.01
CA ALA A 273 8.49 -3.54 -8.37
C ALA A 273 7.15 -3.24 -9.08
N GLY A 274 6.03 -3.36 -8.36
CA GLY A 274 4.70 -3.02 -8.85
C GLY A 274 4.57 -1.56 -9.23
N PHE A 275 5.20 -0.66 -8.47
CA PHE A 275 5.27 0.77 -8.78
C PHE A 275 6.06 1.03 -10.06
N LEU A 276 7.21 0.39 -10.24
CA LEU A 276 7.98 0.49 -11.49
C LEU A 276 7.14 0.03 -12.69
N LEU A 277 6.41 -1.07 -12.56
CA LEU A 277 5.48 -1.52 -13.59
C LEU A 277 4.35 -0.51 -13.83
N THR A 278 3.83 0.12 -12.77
CA THR A 278 2.84 1.19 -12.89
C THR A 278 3.37 2.40 -13.65
N LEU A 279 4.63 2.79 -13.46
CA LEU A 279 5.25 3.87 -14.22
C LEU A 279 5.45 3.51 -15.70
N LEU A 280 5.86 2.27 -15.98
CA LEU A 280 6.21 1.83 -17.33
C LEU A 280 4.98 1.44 -18.14
N GLY A 281 4.06 0.65 -17.59
CA GLY A 281 2.96 0.03 -18.33
C GLY A 281 1.58 0.29 -17.73
N GLY A 282 1.48 1.06 -16.64
CA GLY A 282 0.23 1.23 -15.90
C GLY A 282 -0.16 -0.04 -15.14
N ASN A 283 -1.45 -0.38 -15.15
CA ASN A 283 -1.96 -1.55 -14.44
C ASN A 283 -2.09 -2.75 -15.39
N LEU A 284 -1.41 -3.84 -15.05
CA LEU A 284 -1.36 -5.07 -15.86
C LEU A 284 -2.71 -5.74 -16.09
N LEU A 285 -3.68 -5.56 -15.18
CA LEU A 285 -5.03 -6.09 -15.35
C LEU A 285 -5.89 -5.26 -16.31
N MET A 286 -5.49 -4.02 -16.61
CA MET A 286 -6.34 -3.09 -17.35
C MET A 286 -6.64 -3.54 -18.78
N PRO A 287 -5.66 -4.00 -19.58
CA PRO A 287 -5.96 -4.51 -20.90
C PRO A 287 -6.92 -5.70 -20.85
N LEU A 288 -6.72 -6.63 -19.90
CA LEU A 288 -7.58 -7.81 -19.74
C LEU A 288 -9.03 -7.40 -19.43
N ILE A 289 -9.23 -6.50 -18.46
CA ILE A 289 -10.56 -6.01 -18.09
C ILE A 289 -11.21 -5.27 -19.25
N TYR A 290 -10.45 -4.43 -19.96
CA TYR A 290 -10.96 -3.69 -21.11
C TYR A 290 -11.45 -4.62 -22.22
N TYR A 291 -10.66 -5.63 -22.59
CA TYR A 291 -11.06 -6.62 -23.60
C TYR A 291 -12.24 -7.49 -23.12
N LEU A 292 -12.30 -7.82 -21.83
CA LEU A 292 -13.45 -8.53 -21.26
C LEU A 292 -14.73 -7.70 -21.36
N ILE A 293 -14.67 -6.40 -21.03
CA ILE A 293 -15.82 -5.50 -21.16
C ILE A 293 -16.27 -5.46 -22.62
N ILE A 294 -15.36 -5.25 -23.57
CA ILE A 294 -15.69 -5.27 -25.01
C ILE A 294 -16.36 -6.58 -25.40
N ALA A 295 -15.83 -7.72 -24.96
CA ALA A 295 -16.40 -9.03 -25.28
C ALA A 295 -17.80 -9.27 -24.67
N LEU A 296 -18.13 -8.60 -23.55
CA LEU A 296 -19.43 -8.70 -22.89
C LEU A 296 -20.45 -7.68 -23.43
N THR A 297 -19.99 -6.57 -23.99
CA THR A 297 -20.85 -5.50 -24.53
C THR A 297 -20.96 -5.50 -26.07
N GLY A 298 -20.18 -6.36 -26.73
CA GLY A 298 -20.16 -6.57 -28.18
C GLY A 298 -21.15 -7.62 -28.65
#